data_AF-A0A9Q0ING4-F1
#
_entry.id   AF-A0A9Q0ING4-F1
#
_cell.length_a   1.000
_cell.length_b   1.000
_cell.length_c   1.000
_cell.angle_alpha   90.00
_cell.angle_beta   90.00
_cell.angle_gamma   90.00
#
_symmetry.space_group_name_H-M   'P 1'
#
loop_
_entity.id
_entity.type
_entity.pdbx_description
1 polymer ?
#
loop_
_entity_poly.entity_id
_entity_poly.type
_entity_poly.pdbx_seq_one_letter_code
_entity_poly.pdbx_strand_id
1 'polypeptide(L)'
;MRLPLLSTVTSILWAVARITSALRPSGDSGEDCRTCLDCSQDNGCVRCHERLFLFLQRDGMSHHGVCLQACPPGHYGQRGKQANICMRCRSLDCEQCFSRDFCTRCRPGLQLHKGRCLTRCPPHTFSYHGDCLGEWSASGLA
;
A
#
# COMPACT_ATOMS: atom_id res chain seq x y z
N MET A 1 29.71 47.58 -24.89
CA MET A 1 30.10 47.19 -23.52
C MET A 1 29.07 46.17 -23.02
N ARG A 2 29.32 44.87 -23.23
CA ARG A 2 28.39 43.78 -22.86
C ARG A 2 28.77 43.30 -21.45
N LEU A 3 27.85 43.40 -20.49
CA LEU A 3 28.06 43.01 -19.09
C LEU A 3 28.39 41.50 -19.00
N PRO A 4 29.64 41.10 -18.66
CA PRO A 4 30.00 39.69 -18.54
C PRO A 4 29.38 39.01 -17.31
N LEU A 5 28.80 39.80 -16.40
CA LEU A 5 28.18 39.34 -15.14
C LEU A 5 26.97 38.42 -15.35
N LEU A 6 26.21 38.55 -16.44
CA LEU A 6 25.07 37.67 -16.69
C LEU A 6 25.52 36.23 -17.00
N SER A 7 26.63 36.07 -17.73
CA SER A 7 27.15 34.74 -18.10
C SER A 7 27.69 33.97 -16.91
N THR A 8 28.30 34.65 -15.95
CA THR A 8 28.79 34.02 -14.72
C THR A 8 27.63 33.65 -13.80
N VAL A 9 26.60 34.50 -13.71
CA VAL A 9 25.41 34.23 -12.88
C VAL A 9 24.62 33.04 -13.43
N THR A 10 24.44 32.91 -14.75
CA THR A 10 23.76 31.74 -15.35
C THR A 10 24.54 30.45 -15.15
N SER A 11 25.88 30.50 -15.24
CA SER A 11 26.73 29.33 -14.99
C SER A 11 26.73 28.92 -13.51
N ILE A 12 26.73 29.88 -12.59
CA ILE A 12 26.60 29.63 -11.16
C ILE A 12 25.21 29.06 -10.84
N LEU A 13 24.14 29.61 -11.41
CA LEU A 13 22.78 29.08 -11.24
C LEU A 13 22.65 27.65 -11.80
N TRP A 14 23.25 27.35 -12.95
CA TRP A 14 23.30 25.99 -13.50
C TRP A 14 24.13 25.04 -12.62
N ALA A 15 25.27 25.50 -12.09
CA ALA A 15 26.10 24.71 -11.17
C ALA A 15 25.38 24.45 -9.85
N VAL A 16 24.73 25.47 -9.26
CA VAL A 16 23.92 25.34 -8.05
C VAL A 16 22.70 24.46 -8.29
N ALA A 17 22.03 24.56 -9.44
CA ALA A 17 20.95 23.66 -9.83
C ALA A 17 21.42 22.20 -9.99
N ARG A 18 22.65 21.95 -10.45
CA ARG A 18 23.25 20.61 -10.46
C ARG A 18 23.63 20.11 -9.06
N ILE A 19 24.12 20.99 -8.18
CA ILE A 19 24.43 20.65 -6.79
C ILE A 19 23.15 20.35 -6.00
N THR A 20 22.06 21.12 -6.19
CA THR A 20 20.76 20.83 -5.57
C THR A 20 20.08 19.60 -6.18
N SER A 21 20.32 19.28 -7.46
CA SER A 21 19.88 18.02 -8.07
C SER A 21 20.61 16.79 -7.49
N ALA A 22 21.83 16.96 -6.96
CA ALA A 22 22.58 15.91 -6.25
C ALA A 22 22.14 15.74 -4.79
N LEU A 23 21.43 16.74 -4.24
CA LEU A 23 20.71 16.67 -2.96
C LEU A 23 19.23 16.33 -3.15
N ARG A 24 18.87 15.63 -4.25
CA ARG A 24 17.63 14.86 -4.22
C ARG A 24 17.79 13.87 -3.06
N PRO A 25 16.92 13.90 -2.04
CA PRO A 25 16.81 12.74 -1.18
C PRO A 25 16.31 11.63 -2.12
N SER A 26 17.24 10.83 -2.62
CA SER A 26 16.97 9.42 -2.88
C SER A 26 16.15 8.97 -1.70
N GLY A 27 14.91 8.52 -1.93
CA GLY A 27 14.01 8.09 -0.86
C GLY A 27 14.79 7.30 0.17
N ASP A 28 14.64 7.69 1.43
CA ASP A 28 15.44 7.24 2.54
C ASP A 28 15.37 5.72 2.71
N SER A 29 16.24 5.01 2.00
CA SER A 29 16.46 3.57 2.16
C SER A 29 17.21 3.27 3.47
N GLY A 30 17.59 4.29 4.24
CA GLY A 30 18.23 4.19 5.55
C GLY A 30 17.25 4.18 6.73
N GLU A 31 16.13 4.89 6.65
CA GLU A 31 15.06 4.84 7.67
C GLU A 31 14.32 3.50 7.68
N ASP A 32 14.06 2.92 6.52
CA ASP A 32 13.38 1.62 6.40
C ASP A 32 14.16 0.50 7.12
N CYS A 33 15.49 0.54 7.09
CA CYS A 33 16.35 -0.46 7.73
C CYS A 33 16.45 -0.36 9.26
N ARG A 34 15.94 0.70 9.91
CA ARG A 34 16.06 0.84 11.38
C ARG A 34 15.12 -0.06 12.17
N THR A 35 14.08 -0.59 11.54
CA THR A 35 12.94 -1.22 12.23
C THR A 35 12.85 -2.75 12.05
N CYS A 36 13.78 -3.34 11.28
CA CYS A 36 13.77 -4.75 10.92
C CYS A 36 15.01 -5.51 11.42
N LEU A 37 14.89 -6.85 11.45
CA LEU A 37 15.94 -7.74 11.99
C LEU A 37 17.10 -7.86 11.01
N ASP A 38 16.79 -8.07 9.73
CA ASP A 38 17.78 -8.17 8.67
C ASP A 38 17.41 -7.20 7.54
N CYS A 39 18.37 -6.39 7.10
CA CYS A 39 18.19 -5.45 6.00
C CYS A 39 19.25 -5.65 4.91
N SER A 40 18.84 -5.44 3.67
CA SER A 40 19.69 -5.43 2.48
C SER A 40 19.64 -4.02 1.88
N GLN A 41 20.80 -3.50 1.46
CA GLN A 41 20.91 -2.15 0.91
C GLN A 41 20.00 -1.94 -0.32
N ASP A 42 19.86 -2.97 -1.16
CA ASP A 42 19.09 -2.89 -2.42
C ASP A 42 17.63 -3.34 -2.26
N ASN A 43 17.37 -4.26 -1.31
CA ASN A 43 16.06 -4.89 -1.16
C ASN A 43 15.28 -4.42 0.07
N GLY A 44 15.83 -3.49 0.87
CA GLY A 44 15.24 -3.08 2.15
C GLY A 44 15.18 -4.23 3.15
N CYS A 45 14.15 -4.24 3.98
CA CYS A 45 13.97 -5.25 5.02
C CYS A 45 13.70 -6.64 4.45
N VAL A 46 14.52 -7.61 4.87
CA VAL A 46 14.38 -9.02 4.48
C VAL A 46 13.64 -9.81 5.55
N ARG A 47 13.84 -9.45 6.83
CA ARG A 47 13.18 -10.11 7.96
C ARG A 47 12.66 -9.11 8.99
N CYS A 48 11.39 -9.25 9.34
CA CYS A 48 10.71 -8.43 10.33
C CYS A 48 10.61 -9.13 11.69
N HIS A 49 10.43 -8.34 12.75
CA HIS A 49 10.03 -8.85 14.06
C HIS A 49 8.69 -9.60 13.99
N GLU A 50 8.48 -10.58 14.86
CA GLU A 50 7.32 -11.50 14.84
C GLU A 50 5.94 -10.82 14.97
N ARG A 51 5.88 -9.56 15.42
CA ARG A 51 4.63 -8.79 15.54
C ARG A 51 4.32 -7.98 14.28
N LEU A 52 5.30 -7.79 13.41
CA LEU A 52 5.20 -6.98 12.19
C LEU A 52 4.94 -7.88 10.98
N PHE A 53 4.50 -7.25 9.90
CA PHE A 53 4.31 -7.87 8.59
C PHE A 53 5.32 -7.31 7.59
N LEU A 54 5.97 -8.20 6.85
CA LEU A 54 6.79 -7.83 5.70
C LEU A 54 5.89 -7.44 4.53
N PHE A 55 6.02 -6.21 4.05
CA PHE A 55 5.37 -5.72 2.85
C PHE A 55 6.41 -5.44 1.76
N LEU A 56 6.20 -5.99 0.57
CA LEU A 56 7.04 -5.74 -0.60
C LEU A 56 6.45 -4.58 -1.39
N GLN A 57 7.04 -3.41 -1.25
CA GLN A 57 6.66 -2.24 -2.02
C GLN A 57 7.38 -2.28 -3.38
N ARG A 58 6.64 -2.06 -4.45
CA ARG A 58 7.18 -2.04 -5.81
C ARG A 58 7.40 -0.60 -6.25
N ASP A 59 8.63 -0.26 -6.61
CA ASP A 59 8.98 1.00 -7.26
C ASP A 59 9.63 0.70 -8.62
N GLY A 60 8.85 0.88 -9.69
CA GLY A 60 9.24 0.51 -11.05
C GLY A 60 9.56 -0.99 -11.19
N MET A 61 10.84 -1.28 -11.39
CA MET A 61 11.39 -2.64 -11.50
C MET A 61 11.95 -3.18 -10.17
N SER A 62 12.13 -2.31 -9.19
CA SER A 62 12.70 -2.66 -7.89
C SER A 62 11.60 -2.98 -6.89
N HIS A 63 11.90 -3.91 -5.99
CA HIS A 63 11.03 -4.29 -4.89
C HIS A 63 11.81 -4.12 -3.60
N HIS A 64 11.29 -3.32 -2.68
CA HIS A 64 11.89 -3.13 -1.36
C HIS A 64 10.93 -3.61 -0.27
N GLY A 65 11.51 -4.29 0.73
CA GLY A 65 10.79 -4.78 1.88
C GLY A 65 10.69 -3.73 2.98
N VAL A 66 9.50 -3.64 3.57
CA VAL A 66 9.20 -2.72 4.68
C VAL A 66 8.43 -3.48 5.75
N CYS A 67 8.71 -3.21 7.02
CA CYS A 67 8.03 -3.87 8.13
C CYS A 67 6.91 -2.99 8.69
N LEU A 68 5.67 -3.46 8.60
CA LEU A 68 4.47 -2.71 8.99
C LEU A 68 3.71 -3.38 10.14
N GLN A 69 3.05 -2.57 10.98
CA GLN A 69 2.15 -3.08 12.01
C GLN A 69 0.85 -3.64 11.42
N ALA A 70 0.37 -3.03 10.33
CA ALA A 70 -0.82 -3.44 9.60
C ALA A 70 -0.59 -3.33 8.10
N CYS A 71 -1.17 -4.25 7.34
CA CYS A 71 -1.04 -4.25 5.88
C CYS A 71 -1.84 -3.10 5.24
N PRO A 72 -1.32 -2.49 4.17
CA PRO A 72 -1.99 -1.39 3.48
C PRO A 72 -3.28 -1.87 2.76
N PRO A 73 -4.16 -0.95 2.34
CA PRO A 73 -5.34 -1.28 1.54
C PRO A 73 -5.01 -2.15 0.32
N GLY A 74 -5.92 -3.07 0.00
CA GLY A 74 -5.72 -4.08 -1.04
C GLY A 74 -4.80 -5.23 -0.64
N HIS A 75 -4.34 -5.29 0.62
CA HIS A 75 -3.56 -6.39 1.17
C HIS A 75 -4.15 -6.93 2.48
N TYR A 76 -3.89 -8.21 2.75
CA TYR A 76 -4.20 -8.86 4.02
C TYR A 76 -2.93 -9.41 4.66
N GLY A 77 -2.92 -9.47 5.99
CA GLY A 77 -1.81 -10.05 6.74
C GLY A 77 -1.90 -11.58 6.75
N GLN A 78 -0.93 -12.25 6.16
CA GLN A 78 -0.79 -13.70 6.24
C GLN A 78 0.28 -14.07 7.28
N ARG A 79 -0.15 -14.70 8.38
CA ARG A 79 0.77 -15.22 9.41
C ARG A 79 1.29 -16.60 8.97
N GLY A 80 2.57 -16.67 8.63
CA GLY A 80 3.26 -17.91 8.28
C GLY A 80 4.13 -18.43 9.42
N LYS A 81 4.67 -19.65 9.25
CA LYS A 81 5.62 -20.22 10.22
C LYS A 81 6.97 -19.49 10.26
N GLN A 82 7.36 -18.88 9.14
CA GLN A 82 8.67 -18.23 8.98
C GLN A 82 8.59 -16.71 9.13
N ALA A 83 7.52 -16.10 8.65
CA ALA A 83 7.30 -14.67 8.72
C ALA A 83 5.81 -14.34 8.58
N ASN A 84 5.39 -13.17 9.06
CA ASN A 84 4.11 -12.59 8.66
C ASN A 84 4.36 -11.70 7.44
N ILE A 85 3.51 -11.84 6.41
CA ILE A 85 3.70 -11.17 5.12
C ILE A 85 2.38 -10.51 4.72
N CYS A 86 2.45 -9.31 4.15
CA CYS A 86 1.31 -8.67 3.51
C CYS A 86 1.11 -9.22 2.11
N MET A 87 -0.04 -9.85 1.89
CA MET A 87 -0.39 -10.51 0.63
C MET A 87 -1.51 -9.74 -0.04
N ARG A 88 -1.43 -9.59 -1.37
CA ARG A 88 -2.45 -8.86 -2.13
C ARG A 88 -3.79 -9.60 -2.09
N CYS A 89 -4.88 -8.85 -1.93
CA CYS A 89 -6.24 -9.36 -2.10
C CYS A 89 -6.41 -9.90 -3.53
N ARG A 90 -7.20 -10.97 -3.71
CA ARG A 90 -7.45 -11.51 -5.05
C ARG A 90 -8.25 -10.55 -5.92
N SER A 91 -9.32 -9.99 -5.37
CA SER A 91 -10.21 -9.10 -6.11
C SER A 91 -9.70 -7.66 -6.08
N LEU A 92 -9.70 -7.00 -7.24
CA LEU A 92 -9.38 -5.57 -7.37
C LEU A 92 -10.51 -4.68 -6.84
N ASP A 93 -11.73 -5.21 -6.81
CA ASP A 93 -12.94 -4.56 -6.30
C ASP A 93 -13.00 -4.50 -4.77
N CYS A 94 -12.05 -5.17 -4.12
CA CYS A 94 -11.93 -5.24 -2.67
C CYS A 94 -10.93 -4.19 -2.15
N GLU A 95 -11.37 -3.35 -1.22
CA GLU A 95 -10.53 -2.37 -0.52
C GLU A 95 -9.77 -3.03 0.63
N GLN A 96 -10.44 -3.89 1.40
CA GLN A 96 -9.87 -4.62 2.52
C GLN A 96 -10.34 -6.07 2.50
N CYS A 97 -9.42 -7.02 2.56
CA CYS A 97 -9.74 -8.44 2.65
C CYS A 97 -9.17 -9.05 3.94
N PHE A 98 -9.87 -10.04 4.47
CA PHE A 98 -9.41 -10.84 5.62
C PHE A 98 -8.47 -11.97 5.16
N SER A 99 -8.78 -12.57 4.02
CA SER A 99 -7.98 -13.62 3.39
C SER A 99 -7.94 -13.39 1.88
N ARG A 100 -7.20 -14.23 1.15
CA ARG A 100 -7.12 -14.18 -0.31
C ARG A 100 -8.49 -14.09 -0.99
N ASP A 101 -9.48 -14.80 -0.46
CA ASP A 101 -10.78 -15.01 -1.08
C ASP A 101 -11.95 -14.35 -0.34
N PHE A 102 -11.69 -13.71 0.80
CA PHE A 102 -12.72 -13.13 1.65
C PHE A 102 -12.50 -11.63 1.84
N CYS A 103 -13.31 -10.83 1.15
CA CYS A 103 -13.35 -9.39 1.28
C CYS A 103 -14.14 -8.97 2.53
N THR A 104 -13.66 -7.98 3.26
CA THR A 104 -14.37 -7.37 4.40
C THR A 104 -14.85 -5.95 4.09
N ARG A 105 -14.28 -5.30 3.08
CA ARG A 105 -14.71 -3.97 2.62
C ARG A 105 -14.53 -3.83 1.12
N CYS A 106 -15.62 -3.54 0.42
CA CYS A 106 -15.60 -3.29 -1.01
C CYS A 106 -15.24 -1.84 -1.34
N ARG A 107 -14.73 -1.61 -2.55
CA ARG A 107 -14.57 -0.26 -3.07
C ARG A 107 -15.93 0.45 -3.21
N PRO A 108 -15.98 1.79 -3.19
CA PRO A 108 -17.21 2.55 -3.34
C PRO A 108 -18.01 2.16 -4.59
N GLY A 109 -19.34 2.09 -4.45
CA GLY A 109 -20.27 1.73 -5.52
C GLY A 109 -20.55 0.23 -5.67
N LEU A 110 -19.87 -0.61 -4.89
CA LEU A 110 -20.08 -2.06 -4.86
C LEU A 110 -20.76 -2.49 -3.56
N GLN A 111 -21.35 -3.68 -3.59
CA GLN A 111 -22.04 -4.27 -2.45
C GLN A 111 -21.32 -5.54 -2.00
N LEU A 112 -21.07 -5.65 -0.71
CA LEU A 112 -20.46 -6.81 -0.09
C LEU A 112 -21.52 -7.90 0.12
N HIS A 113 -21.25 -9.09 -0.39
CA HIS A 113 -22.08 -10.27 -0.19
C HIS A 113 -21.19 -11.50 0.00
N LYS A 114 -21.27 -12.13 1.18
CA LYS A 114 -20.54 -13.37 1.52
C LYS A 114 -19.04 -13.30 1.17
N GLY A 115 -18.39 -12.19 1.51
CA GLY A 115 -16.97 -11.97 1.27
C GLY A 115 -16.60 -11.59 -0.16
N ARG A 116 -17.57 -11.24 -1.02
CA ARG A 116 -17.34 -10.81 -2.41
C ARG A 116 -17.99 -9.46 -2.67
N CYS A 117 -17.40 -8.69 -3.57
CA CYS A 117 -17.92 -7.41 -4.01
C CYS A 117 -18.67 -7.59 -5.32
N LEU A 118 -19.91 -7.11 -5.36
CA LEU A 118 -20.81 -7.23 -6.50
C LEU A 118 -21.29 -5.82 -6.90
N THR A 119 -21.69 -5.66 -8.17
CA THR A 119 -22.30 -4.41 -8.66
C THR A 119 -23.79 -4.31 -8.37
N ARG A 120 -24.44 -5.45 -8.11
CA ARG A 120 -25.82 -5.55 -7.66
C ARG A 120 -25.97 -6.71 -6.69
N CYS A 121 -26.88 -6.57 -5.73
CA CYS A 121 -27.22 -7.66 -4.81
C CYS A 121 -27.95 -8.81 -5.53
N PRO A 122 -27.70 -10.07 -5.13
CA PRO A 122 -28.40 -11.22 -5.67
C PRO A 122 -29.89 -11.22 -5.30
N PRO A 123 -30.72 -12.04 -5.99
CA PRO A 123 -32.15 -12.17 -5.66
C PRO A 123 -32.38 -12.49 -4.18
N HIS A 124 -33.50 -11.99 -3.63
CA HIS A 124 -33.87 -12.11 -2.21
C HIS A 124 -32.96 -11.37 -1.22
N THR A 125 -32.10 -10.48 -1.74
CA THR A 125 -31.32 -9.55 -0.92
C THR A 125 -31.43 -8.14 -1.46
N PHE A 126 -31.26 -7.15 -0.59
CA PHE A 126 -31.27 -5.74 -0.96
C PHE A 126 -30.00 -5.05 -0.46
N SER A 127 -29.63 -3.96 -1.13
CA SER A 127 -28.46 -3.18 -0.72
C SER A 127 -28.82 -2.29 0.46
N TYR A 128 -28.02 -2.38 1.52
CA TYR A 128 -28.12 -1.53 2.69
C TYR A 128 -26.70 -1.19 3.19
N HIS A 129 -26.35 0.09 3.25
CA HIS A 129 -25.02 0.56 3.66
C HIS A 129 -23.82 -0.11 2.96
N GLY A 130 -23.99 -0.54 1.71
CA GLY A 130 -22.92 -1.21 0.96
C GLY A 130 -22.81 -2.72 1.23
N ASP A 131 -23.74 -3.30 1.98
CA ASP A 131 -23.89 -4.75 2.18
C ASP A 131 -25.16 -5.26 1.51
N CYS A 132 -25.18 -6.54 1.12
CA CYS A 132 -26.39 -7.22 0.66
C CYS A 132 -27.02 -8.02 1.81
N LEU A 133 -28.12 -7.48 2.36
CA LEU A 133 -28.87 -8.08 3.47
C LEU A 133 -30.08 -8.87 2.95
N GLY A 134 -30.37 -9.99 3.61
CA GLY A 134 -31.58 -10.78 3.37
C GLY A 134 -32.75 -10.29 4.23
N GLU A 135 -33.97 -10.63 3.82
CA GLU A 135 -35.21 -10.16 4.46
C GLU A 135 -35.30 -10.51 5.96
N TRP A 136 -34.74 -11.64 6.41
CA TRP A 136 -34.73 -12.04 7.82
C TRP A 136 -33.70 -11.27 8.68
N SER A 137 -32.66 -10.71 8.06
CA SER A 137 -31.61 -9.96 8.77
C SER A 137 -32.04 -8.53 9.09
N ALA A 138 -33.06 -8.01 8.41
CA ALA A 138 -33.59 -6.66 8.62
C ALA A 138 -34.50 -6.57 9.86
N SER A 139 -35.11 -7.69 10.28
CA SER A 139 -36.11 -7.74 11.36
C SER A 139 -35.53 -7.63 12.78
N GLY A 140 -34.19 -7.58 12.92
CA GLY A 140 -33.49 -7.47 14.21
C GLY A 140 -33.00 -6.07 14.59
N LEU A 141 -33.39 -5.04 13.82
CA LEU A 141 -33.03 -3.63 14.06
C LEU A 141 -34.21 -2.80 14.62
N ALA A 142 -35.19 -3.46 15.25
CA ALA A 142 -36.27 -2.82 15.99
C ALA A 142 -35.94 -2.74 17.49
#